data_AF-A0A953D4Z9-F1
#
_entry.id   AF-A0A953D4Z9-F1
#
_cell.length_a   1.000
_cell.length_b   1.000
_cell.length_c   1.000
_cell.angle_alpha   90.00
_cell.angle_beta   90.00
_cell.angle_gamma   90.00
#
_symmetry.space_group_name_H-M   'P 1'
#
loop_
_entity.id
_entity.type
_entity.pdbx_description
1 polymer ?
#
loop_
_entity_poly.entity_id
_entity_poly.type
_entity_poly.pdbx_seq_one_letter_code
_entity_poly.pdbx_strand_id
1 'polypeptide(L)'
;MNRLNNTLLAGALLCMGALEQAGATVTTQSLDANFVSAPASFFGPDKGGTYFSFRNLLGDTNFGLQFNLEASSGTVQSSYRGRVAVSYDNEIILGSGPANLSLSYQGKPGGANFYTVLGADAFVTAFLPIAGALPISTPTVGLIGFKQYTPSPPNATTTTAQTPHVTVAVGPNIGVGGAQAGIDFNLSQFSKHVVSGMSGTILATHVGDGQTRTGSFSLAGPVTVPLDLDLTGTWDIQLTNISLANLFNTQISLNFSAFAYYYLGINCGDPGSDLDNGFGCIDDAEISTSRTGFTLFNSRRFALDMLLQTALPSFQVNVVAPDEPPVGPPVGPPVAPPIDPPPVDTQVPVLPPYMLLGAGLAAMGIIARRRRMALDS
;
A
#
# COMPACT_ATOMS: atom_id res chain seq x y z
N MET A 1 18.78 49.79 -29.47
CA MET A 1 18.53 50.67 -28.30
C MET A 1 17.96 49.75 -27.22
N ASN A 2 18.63 49.33 -26.16
CA ASN A 2 19.61 49.98 -25.29
C ASN A 2 20.78 49.05 -24.96
N ARG A 3 21.98 49.63 -24.91
CA ARG A 3 23.21 49.07 -24.33
C ARG A 3 23.47 49.73 -22.96
N LEU A 4 24.43 49.16 -22.22
CA LEU A 4 25.25 49.72 -21.12
C LEU A 4 24.60 49.55 -19.72
N ASN A 5 25.29 49.16 -18.63
CA ASN A 5 26.71 49.35 -18.29
C ASN A 5 27.19 48.42 -17.14
N ASN A 6 28.46 48.01 -17.24
CA ASN A 6 29.52 47.85 -16.21
C ASN A 6 29.17 47.76 -14.71
N THR A 7 29.78 46.78 -14.01
CA THR A 7 30.85 47.07 -13.03
C THR A 7 31.72 45.83 -12.77
N LEU A 8 33.04 45.95 -13.04
CA LEU A 8 34.07 45.07 -12.51
C LEU A 8 34.25 45.36 -11.01
N LEU A 9 34.39 44.33 -10.18
CA LEU A 9 35.06 44.46 -8.89
C LEU A 9 36.00 43.27 -8.70
N ALA A 10 37.30 43.56 -8.73
CA ALA A 10 38.37 42.66 -8.34
C ALA A 10 38.38 42.54 -6.81
N GLY A 11 38.15 41.32 -6.31
CA GLY A 11 38.30 40.98 -4.89
C GLY A 11 39.56 40.14 -4.70
N ALA A 12 40.46 40.62 -3.84
CA ALA A 12 41.72 40.00 -3.50
C ALA A 12 41.53 38.57 -2.94
N LEU A 13 42.28 37.62 -3.50
CA LEU A 13 42.37 36.23 -3.03
C LEU A 13 43.36 36.17 -1.86
N LEU A 14 42.86 36.22 -0.62
CA LEU A 14 43.64 35.88 0.57
C LEU A 14 43.60 34.36 0.74
N CYS A 15 44.74 33.70 0.50
CA CYS A 15 44.99 32.31 0.88
C CYS A 15 45.04 32.22 2.41
N MET A 16 43.89 32.07 3.06
CA MET A 16 43.83 31.42 4.37
C MET A 16 43.74 29.92 4.12
N GLY A 17 44.81 29.20 4.43
CA GLY A 17 44.79 27.75 4.50
C GLY A 17 43.75 27.34 5.55
N ALA A 18 42.58 26.93 5.07
CA ALA A 18 41.64 26.22 5.90
C ALA A 18 42.31 24.90 6.28
N LEU A 19 42.58 24.71 7.56
CA LEU A 19 42.58 23.38 8.14
C LEU A 19 41.16 22.86 7.91
N GLU A 20 40.94 22.15 6.81
CA GLU A 20 39.77 21.30 6.63
C GLU A 20 39.85 20.25 7.72
N GLN A 21 39.23 20.54 8.86
CA GLN A 21 38.82 19.49 9.78
C GLN A 21 37.91 18.61 8.96
N ALA A 22 38.37 17.40 8.63
CA ALA A 22 37.63 16.42 7.84
C ALA A 22 36.35 16.06 8.61
N GLY A 23 35.32 16.87 8.42
CA GLY A 23 34.00 16.65 8.97
C GLY A 23 33.32 15.58 8.13
N ALA A 24 32.70 14.62 8.80
CA ALA A 24 31.84 13.63 8.17
C ALA A 24 30.90 14.33 7.17
N THR A 25 31.00 13.95 5.89
CA THR A 25 30.18 14.55 4.85
C THR A 25 28.93 13.73 4.68
N VAL A 26 27.79 14.31 5.06
CA VAL A 26 26.49 13.68 4.86
C VAL A 26 26.28 13.45 3.37
N THR A 27 26.20 12.18 2.98
CA THR A 27 25.95 11.74 1.61
C THR A 27 24.51 11.33 1.47
N THR A 28 23.83 11.81 0.44
CA THR A 28 22.47 11.39 0.09
C THR A 28 22.47 10.64 -1.23
N GLN A 29 21.94 9.43 -1.23
CA GLN A 29 21.70 8.64 -2.43
C GLN A 29 20.21 8.45 -2.68
N SER A 30 19.81 8.42 -3.95
CA SER A 30 18.43 8.16 -4.37
C SER A 30 18.39 6.88 -5.20
N LEU A 31 17.70 5.87 -4.68
CA LEU A 31 17.62 4.53 -5.26
C LEU A 31 16.24 4.32 -5.88
N ASP A 32 16.17 4.08 -7.19
CA ASP A 32 14.89 3.84 -7.87
C ASP A 32 14.31 2.48 -7.44
N ALA A 33 13.11 2.49 -6.86
CA ALA A 33 12.39 1.32 -6.39
C ALA A 33 11.13 1.09 -7.23
N ASN A 34 11.15 0.00 -8.01
CA ASN A 34 10.08 -0.38 -8.94
C ASN A 34 9.44 -1.70 -8.49
N PHE A 35 8.20 -1.64 -8.04
CA PHE A 35 7.42 -2.81 -7.64
C PHE A 35 6.37 -3.15 -8.69
N VAL A 36 6.16 -4.44 -8.95
CA VAL A 36 5.09 -4.94 -9.82
C VAL A 36 4.45 -6.16 -9.17
N SER A 37 3.13 -6.25 -9.21
CA SER A 37 2.43 -7.47 -8.83
C SER A 37 2.17 -8.36 -10.03
N ALA A 38 2.19 -9.67 -9.82
CA ALA A 38 1.53 -10.58 -10.74
C ALA A 38 0.00 -10.31 -10.77
N PRO A 39 -0.71 -10.68 -11.85
CA PRO A 39 -2.16 -10.67 -11.85
C PRO A 39 -2.72 -11.57 -10.74
N ALA A 40 -3.63 -11.03 -9.94
CA ALA A 40 -4.33 -11.77 -8.88
C ALA A 40 -5.84 -11.77 -9.11
N SER A 41 -6.53 -12.83 -8.67
CA SER A 41 -8.00 -12.92 -8.68
C SER A 41 -8.61 -11.97 -7.64
N PHE A 42 -9.83 -11.47 -7.86
CA PHE A 42 -10.52 -10.67 -6.83
C PHE A 42 -10.87 -11.48 -5.57
N PHE A 43 -10.75 -12.80 -5.61
CA PHE A 43 -10.94 -13.69 -4.46
C PHE A 43 -9.68 -13.84 -3.59
N GLY A 44 -8.54 -13.33 -4.07
CA GLY A 44 -7.25 -13.35 -3.40
C GLY A 44 -6.12 -13.94 -4.27
N PRO A 45 -4.87 -13.80 -3.82
CA PRO A 45 -3.68 -14.21 -4.58
C PRO A 45 -3.58 -15.73 -4.80
N ASP A 46 -4.11 -16.53 -3.89
CA ASP A 46 -4.06 -18.01 -3.98
C ASP A 46 -5.34 -18.65 -4.49
N LYS A 47 -6.27 -17.85 -5.04
CA LYS A 47 -7.55 -18.33 -5.54
C LYS A 47 -7.54 -18.35 -7.06
N GLY A 48 -7.77 -19.53 -7.63
CA GLY A 48 -8.00 -19.68 -9.07
C GLY A 48 -9.25 -18.94 -9.53
N GLY A 49 -9.46 -18.90 -10.85
CA GLY A 49 -10.66 -18.30 -11.44
C GLY A 49 -11.92 -18.97 -10.92
N THR A 50 -12.76 -18.19 -10.25
CA THR A 50 -14.13 -18.55 -9.86
C THR A 50 -15.11 -17.79 -10.74
N TYR A 51 -16.38 -18.19 -10.72
CA TYR A 51 -17.45 -17.42 -11.31
C TYR A 51 -18.50 -17.12 -10.25
N PHE A 52 -19.17 -15.97 -10.36
CA PHE A 52 -20.42 -15.75 -9.65
C PHE A 52 -21.57 -15.94 -10.62
N SER A 53 -22.59 -16.70 -10.21
CA SER A 53 -23.85 -16.84 -10.93
C SER A 53 -24.97 -16.23 -10.09
N PHE A 54 -25.77 -15.35 -10.70
CA PHE A 54 -26.99 -14.83 -10.11
C PHE A 54 -28.17 -15.22 -10.98
N ARG A 55 -29.05 -16.06 -10.44
CA ARG A 55 -30.28 -16.50 -11.10
C ARG A 55 -31.50 -15.95 -10.38
N ASN A 56 -32.46 -15.43 -11.12
CA ASN A 56 -33.76 -15.08 -10.59
C ASN A 56 -34.87 -15.37 -11.61
N LEU A 57 -36.10 -15.50 -11.12
CA LEU A 57 -37.32 -15.64 -11.91
C LEU A 57 -38.28 -14.52 -11.49
N LEU A 58 -38.80 -13.81 -12.48
CA LEU A 58 -39.86 -12.80 -12.32
C LEU A 58 -41.13 -13.39 -12.94
N GLY A 59 -42.23 -13.44 -12.21
CA GLY A 59 -43.43 -14.16 -12.66
C GLY A 59 -43.29 -15.68 -12.46
N ASP A 60 -43.77 -16.45 -13.42
CA ASP A 60 -43.70 -17.92 -13.40
C ASP A 60 -43.20 -18.49 -14.74
N THR A 61 -43.30 -19.80 -14.92
CA THR A 61 -42.86 -20.50 -16.14
C THR A 61 -43.85 -20.41 -17.30
N ASN A 62 -45.05 -19.84 -17.08
CA ASN A 62 -46.06 -19.59 -18.10
C ASN A 62 -46.00 -18.14 -18.59
N PHE A 63 -45.76 -17.19 -17.67
CA PHE A 63 -45.54 -15.78 -17.97
C PHE A 63 -44.49 -15.18 -17.03
N GLY A 64 -43.31 -14.86 -17.56
CA GLY A 64 -42.21 -14.39 -16.73
C GLY A 64 -40.87 -14.22 -17.44
N LEU A 65 -39.85 -13.87 -16.65
CA LEU A 65 -38.47 -13.71 -17.09
C LEU A 65 -37.54 -14.46 -16.15
N GLN A 66 -36.75 -15.38 -16.68
CA GLN A 66 -35.60 -15.94 -15.97
C GLN A 66 -34.33 -15.27 -16.47
N PHE A 67 -33.48 -14.82 -15.56
CA PHE A 67 -32.17 -14.29 -15.91
C PHE A 67 -31.07 -15.00 -15.12
N ASN A 68 -29.92 -15.19 -15.78
CA ASN A 68 -28.70 -15.75 -15.24
C ASN A 68 -27.54 -14.83 -15.61
N LEU A 69 -26.93 -14.18 -14.63
CA LEU A 69 -25.69 -13.43 -14.81
C LEU A 69 -24.54 -14.28 -14.33
N GLU A 70 -23.57 -14.55 -15.21
CA GLU A 70 -22.30 -15.19 -14.90
C GLU A 70 -21.19 -14.17 -15.06
N ALA A 71 -20.18 -14.20 -14.20
CA ALA A 71 -19.01 -13.37 -14.42
C ALA A 71 -17.76 -14.04 -13.92
N SER A 72 -16.63 -13.69 -14.53
CA SER A 72 -15.32 -14.17 -14.13
C SER A 72 -14.94 -13.64 -12.75
N SER A 73 -13.92 -14.23 -12.15
CA SER A 73 -13.37 -13.78 -10.88
C SER A 73 -12.72 -12.40 -10.94
N GLY A 74 -12.60 -11.85 -12.15
CA GLY A 74 -11.80 -10.70 -12.47
C GLY A 74 -10.32 -10.89 -12.15
N THR A 75 -9.52 -9.92 -12.56
CA THR A 75 -8.10 -9.84 -12.29
C THR A 75 -7.72 -8.43 -11.86
N VAL A 76 -6.78 -8.33 -10.93
CA VAL A 76 -6.16 -7.09 -10.49
C VAL A 76 -4.65 -7.19 -10.65
N GLN A 77 -4.03 -6.12 -11.10
CA GLN A 77 -2.58 -5.97 -11.08
C GLN A 77 -2.21 -4.52 -10.79
N SER A 78 -1.05 -4.32 -10.20
CA SER A 78 -0.54 -2.99 -9.89
C SER A 78 0.96 -2.90 -10.11
N SER A 79 1.42 -1.69 -10.44
CA SER A 79 2.83 -1.34 -10.46
C SER A 79 3.05 -0.04 -9.69
N TYR A 80 4.22 0.09 -9.07
CA TYR A 80 4.64 1.26 -8.31
C TYR A 80 6.07 1.61 -8.64
N ARG A 81 6.28 2.89 -8.95
CA ARG A 81 7.61 3.45 -9.17
C ARG A 81 7.81 4.58 -8.17
N GLY A 82 8.93 4.53 -7.48
CA GLY A 82 9.36 5.58 -6.57
C GLY A 82 10.86 5.52 -6.34
N ARG A 83 11.29 6.27 -5.33
CA ARG A 83 12.69 6.40 -4.94
C ARG A 83 12.80 6.23 -3.44
N VAL A 84 13.76 5.42 -3.01
CA VAL A 84 14.21 5.39 -1.63
C VAL A 84 15.40 6.32 -1.54
N ALA A 85 15.26 7.41 -0.79
CA ALA A 85 16.37 8.29 -0.46
C ALA A 85 17.03 7.80 0.83
N VAL A 86 18.34 7.61 0.79
CA VAL A 86 19.17 7.20 1.91
C VAL A 86 20.17 8.33 2.19
N SER A 87 20.21 8.81 3.42
CA SER A 87 21.19 9.81 3.87
C SER A 87 22.01 9.23 5.02
N TYR A 88 23.33 9.33 4.93
CA TYR A 88 24.25 8.72 5.87
C TYR A 88 25.58 9.50 5.89
N ASP A 89 26.33 9.37 6.98
CA ASP A 89 27.70 9.87 7.07
C ASP A 89 28.63 8.93 6.30
N ASN A 90 29.37 9.45 5.33
CA ASN A 90 30.28 8.65 4.52
C ASN A 90 31.49 8.12 5.32
N GLU A 91 31.82 8.81 6.42
CA GLU A 91 32.89 8.45 7.34
C GLU A 91 32.39 8.52 8.79
N ILE A 92 32.70 7.49 9.57
CA ILE A 92 32.25 7.33 10.95
C ILE A 92 33.45 7.00 11.82
N ILE A 93 33.59 7.68 12.95
CA ILE A 93 34.67 7.41 13.90
C ILE A 93 34.26 6.24 14.80
N LEU A 94 35.09 5.20 14.85
CA LEU A 94 34.83 4.04 15.69
C LEU A 94 34.71 4.47 17.16
N GLY A 95 33.62 4.05 17.81
CA GLY A 95 33.30 4.42 19.19
C GLY A 95 32.51 5.73 19.35
N SER A 96 32.19 6.47 18.27
CA SER A 96 31.33 7.66 18.35
C SER A 96 29.83 7.35 18.50
N GLY A 97 29.46 6.08 18.54
CA GLY A 97 28.07 5.60 18.54
C GLY A 97 27.69 4.88 17.23
N PRO A 98 26.41 4.48 17.08
CA PRO A 98 25.97 3.77 15.89
C PRO A 98 25.92 4.69 14.66
N ALA A 99 26.15 4.11 13.50
CA ALA A 99 25.94 4.73 12.21
C ALA A 99 24.45 5.02 12.00
N ASN A 100 24.07 6.26 11.73
CA ASN A 100 22.67 6.62 11.52
C ASN A 100 22.33 6.69 10.04
N LEU A 101 21.50 5.77 9.56
CA LEU A 101 20.98 5.80 8.19
C LEU A 101 19.57 6.39 8.19
N SER A 102 19.43 7.57 7.60
CA SER A 102 18.12 8.21 7.41
C SER A 102 17.52 7.77 6.08
N LEU A 103 16.39 7.08 6.14
CA LEU A 103 15.66 6.53 5.02
C LEU A 103 14.36 7.29 4.82
N SER A 104 14.02 7.60 3.58
CA SER A 104 12.70 8.10 3.20
C SER A 104 12.30 7.55 1.84
N TYR A 105 11.00 7.52 1.56
CA TYR A 105 10.49 7.12 0.25
C TYR A 105 9.69 8.25 -0.37
N GLN A 106 9.93 8.48 -1.66
CA GLN A 106 9.15 9.40 -2.48
C GLN A 106 8.65 8.66 -3.71
N GLY A 107 7.33 8.60 -3.90
CA GLY A 107 6.80 8.03 -5.13
C GLY A 107 7.01 8.97 -6.32
N LYS A 108 7.22 8.37 -7.50
CA LYS A 108 7.36 9.12 -8.74
C LYS A 108 5.99 9.66 -9.15
N PRO A 109 5.87 10.93 -9.59
CA PRO A 109 4.62 11.44 -10.14
C PRO A 109 4.07 10.54 -11.26
N GLY A 110 2.83 10.09 -11.12
CA GLY A 110 2.21 9.11 -12.04
C GLY A 110 2.92 7.74 -12.08
N GLY A 111 3.77 7.44 -11.10
CA GLY A 111 4.57 6.22 -11.03
C GLY A 111 3.80 4.98 -10.63
N ALA A 112 2.55 5.12 -10.15
CA ALA A 112 1.69 3.99 -9.84
C ALA A 112 0.66 3.78 -10.95
N ASN A 113 0.56 2.54 -11.44
CA ASN A 113 -0.53 2.12 -12.32
C ASN A 113 -1.30 1.00 -11.64
N PHE A 114 -2.62 1.12 -11.64
CA PHE A 114 -3.54 0.15 -11.08
C PHE A 114 -4.53 -0.25 -12.16
N TYR A 115 -4.68 -1.56 -12.35
CA TYR A 115 -5.49 -2.12 -13.43
C TYR A 115 -6.35 -3.27 -12.92
N THR A 116 -7.61 -3.29 -13.35
CA THR A 116 -8.56 -4.35 -13.05
C THR A 116 -9.34 -4.75 -14.30
N VAL A 117 -9.62 -6.03 -14.46
CA VAL A 117 -10.48 -6.56 -15.53
C VAL A 117 -11.54 -7.46 -14.93
N LEU A 118 -12.76 -7.36 -15.44
CA LEU A 118 -13.85 -8.29 -15.17
C LEU A 118 -14.55 -8.59 -16.49
N GLY A 119 -14.86 -9.85 -16.74
CA GLY A 119 -15.76 -10.26 -17.83
C GLY A 119 -17.06 -10.78 -17.23
N ALA A 120 -18.19 -10.46 -17.83
CA ALA A 120 -19.50 -10.96 -17.42
C ALA A 120 -20.38 -11.27 -18.64
N ASP A 121 -21.23 -12.29 -18.49
CA ASP A 121 -22.18 -12.79 -19.46
C ASP A 121 -23.56 -12.83 -18.81
N ALA A 122 -24.59 -12.30 -19.48
CA ALA A 122 -25.96 -12.45 -19.02
C ALA A 122 -26.80 -13.24 -20.03
N PHE A 123 -27.56 -14.19 -19.52
CA PHE A 123 -28.50 -14.99 -20.28
C PHE A 123 -29.89 -14.74 -19.72
N VAL A 124 -30.83 -14.40 -20.60
CA VAL A 124 -32.22 -14.16 -20.19
C VAL A 124 -33.12 -15.07 -21.01
N THR A 125 -34.21 -15.53 -20.41
CA THR A 125 -35.23 -16.35 -21.06
C THR A 125 -36.58 -15.81 -20.67
N ALA A 126 -37.35 -15.40 -21.67
CA ALA A 126 -38.73 -14.99 -21.46
C ALA A 126 -39.65 -16.20 -21.59
N PHE A 127 -40.59 -16.35 -20.67
CA PHE A 127 -41.69 -17.30 -20.77
C PHE A 127 -42.93 -16.51 -21.16
N LEU A 128 -43.46 -16.79 -22.35
CA LEU A 128 -44.66 -16.13 -22.87
C LEU A 128 -45.71 -17.20 -23.20
N PRO A 129 -46.99 -17.02 -22.82
CA PRO A 129 -48.01 -18.04 -23.03
C PRO A 129 -48.16 -18.48 -24.49
N ILE A 130 -47.97 -17.55 -25.43
CA ILE A 130 -48.13 -17.79 -26.88
C ILE A 130 -46.87 -18.25 -27.61
N ALA A 131 -45.69 -17.99 -27.04
CA ALA A 131 -44.41 -18.25 -27.72
C ALA A 131 -43.52 -19.26 -26.98
N GLY A 132 -43.92 -19.67 -25.77
CA GLY A 132 -43.13 -20.53 -24.90
C GLY A 132 -41.88 -19.83 -24.36
N ALA A 133 -40.84 -20.61 -24.10
CA ALA A 133 -39.56 -20.11 -23.62
C ALA A 133 -38.73 -19.56 -24.78
N LEU A 134 -38.47 -18.24 -24.76
CA LEU A 134 -37.66 -17.55 -25.76
C LEU A 134 -36.35 -17.07 -25.13
N PRO A 135 -35.19 -17.59 -25.57
CA PRO A 135 -33.91 -17.11 -25.10
C PRO A 135 -33.62 -15.70 -25.64
N ILE A 136 -33.29 -14.80 -24.73
CA ILE A 136 -32.78 -13.47 -24.99
C ILE A 136 -31.28 -13.51 -24.67
N SER A 137 -30.46 -13.64 -25.70
CA SER A 137 -29.00 -13.60 -25.55
C SER A 137 -28.53 -12.16 -25.40
N THR A 138 -27.74 -11.88 -24.37
CA THR A 138 -27.08 -10.59 -24.20
C THR A 138 -25.58 -10.74 -24.55
N PRO A 139 -24.93 -9.73 -25.16
CA PRO A 139 -23.49 -9.77 -25.39
C PRO A 139 -22.68 -9.87 -24.09
N THR A 140 -21.54 -10.55 -24.17
CA THR A 140 -20.47 -10.51 -23.16
C THR A 140 -20.04 -9.07 -22.92
N VAL A 141 -20.02 -8.66 -21.65
CA VAL A 141 -19.56 -7.34 -21.22
C VAL A 141 -18.23 -7.43 -20.49
N GLY A 142 -17.33 -6.51 -20.79
CA GLY A 142 -16.04 -6.37 -20.11
C GLY A 142 -15.97 -5.05 -19.33
N LEU A 143 -15.65 -5.11 -18.05
CA LEU A 143 -15.28 -3.93 -17.27
C LEU A 143 -13.77 -3.87 -17.15
N ILE A 144 -13.20 -2.76 -17.63
CA ILE A 144 -11.77 -2.48 -17.50
C ILE A 144 -11.61 -1.21 -16.67
N GLY A 145 -10.97 -1.37 -15.52
CA GLY A 145 -10.62 -0.28 -14.63
C GLY A 145 -9.14 0.05 -14.77
N PHE A 146 -8.83 1.31 -15.00
CA PHE A 146 -7.44 1.79 -15.01
C PHE A 146 -7.32 3.09 -14.23
N LYS A 147 -6.29 3.19 -13.39
CA LYS A 147 -5.93 4.42 -12.69
C LYS A 147 -4.43 4.57 -12.60
N GLN A 148 -3.95 5.74 -13.00
CA GLN A 148 -2.59 6.20 -12.74
C GLN A 148 -2.60 7.21 -11.59
N TYR A 149 -1.62 7.15 -10.70
CA TYR A 149 -1.47 8.09 -9.58
C TYR A 149 -0.03 8.18 -9.08
N THR A 150 0.24 9.14 -8.21
CA THR A 150 1.53 9.29 -7.53
C THR A 150 1.50 8.51 -6.22
N PRO A 151 2.35 7.48 -6.03
CA PRO A 151 2.40 6.77 -4.77
C PRO A 151 3.01 7.66 -3.68
N SER A 152 2.51 7.57 -2.46
CA SER A 152 3.13 8.21 -1.30
C SER A 152 2.80 7.39 -0.05
N PRO A 153 3.71 6.53 0.43
CA PRO A 153 3.69 6.05 1.80
C PRO A 153 3.96 7.23 2.75
N PRO A 154 3.32 7.27 3.93
CA PRO A 154 2.18 8.12 4.16
C PRO A 154 2.51 9.51 4.72
N ASN A 155 2.22 10.54 3.91
CA ASN A 155 1.59 11.78 4.36
C ASN A 155 0.34 12.12 3.50
N ALA A 156 -0.09 11.19 2.65
CA ALA A 156 -1.32 11.34 1.89
C ALA A 156 -2.46 10.66 2.66
N THR A 157 -3.41 11.47 3.11
CA THR A 157 -4.83 11.09 3.18
C THR A 157 -5.16 10.11 2.05
N THR A 158 -5.20 8.81 2.36
CA THR A 158 -5.58 7.67 1.49
C THR A 158 -5.59 7.99 -0.01
N THR A 159 -4.46 7.82 -0.70
CA THR A 159 -4.42 7.86 -2.18
C THR A 159 -5.26 6.69 -2.70
N THR A 160 -6.54 6.94 -2.88
CA THR A 160 -7.50 5.93 -3.31
C THR A 160 -7.54 5.99 -4.82
N ALA A 161 -6.93 5.00 -5.47
CA ALA A 161 -7.25 4.77 -6.87
C ALA A 161 -8.67 4.20 -6.93
N GLN A 162 -9.63 5.05 -7.31
CA GLN A 162 -10.98 4.64 -7.67
C GLN A 162 -11.05 4.58 -9.19
N THR A 163 -11.47 3.44 -9.71
CA THR A 163 -11.89 3.32 -11.12
C THR A 163 -13.29 3.92 -11.23
N PRO A 164 -13.61 4.70 -12.27
CA PRO A 164 -14.97 5.16 -12.50
C PRO A 164 -15.91 3.96 -12.63
N HIS A 165 -17.19 4.14 -12.27
CA HIS A 165 -18.23 3.16 -12.59
C HIS A 165 -18.25 2.95 -14.11
N VAL A 166 -17.70 1.84 -14.57
CA VAL A 166 -17.88 1.41 -15.96
C VAL A 166 -19.24 0.75 -16.01
N THR A 167 -20.20 1.43 -16.64
CA THR A 167 -21.54 0.91 -16.91
C THR A 167 -21.59 0.42 -18.34
N VAL A 168 -21.91 -0.85 -18.54
CA VAL A 168 -22.32 -1.36 -19.85
C VAL A 168 -23.82 -1.56 -19.79
N ALA A 169 -24.55 -0.78 -20.58
CA ALA A 169 -25.98 -0.94 -20.80
C ALA A 169 -26.20 -1.92 -21.95
N VAL A 170 -26.84 -3.04 -21.66
CA VAL A 170 -27.16 -4.06 -22.66
C VAL A 170 -28.65 -4.35 -22.56
N GLY A 171 -29.37 -4.05 -23.63
CA GLY A 171 -30.83 -4.07 -23.71
C GLY A 171 -31.36 -4.87 -24.89
N PRO A 172 -31.24 -6.21 -24.92
CA PRO A 172 -31.87 -6.98 -25.97
C PRO A 172 -33.37 -7.09 -25.70
N ASN A 173 -34.15 -6.84 -26.75
CA ASN A 173 -35.57 -7.10 -26.77
C ASN A 173 -35.91 -8.14 -27.84
N ILE A 174 -36.91 -8.95 -27.55
CA ILE A 174 -37.50 -9.89 -28.50
C ILE A 174 -39.00 -9.59 -28.59
N GLY A 175 -39.54 -9.67 -29.80
CA GLY A 175 -40.97 -9.50 -30.05
C GLY A 175 -41.46 -10.54 -31.04
N VAL A 176 -42.56 -11.22 -30.71
CA VAL A 176 -43.25 -12.15 -31.60
C VAL A 176 -44.75 -11.86 -31.53
N GLY A 177 -45.32 -11.38 -32.63
CA GLY A 177 -46.73 -10.99 -32.68
C GLY A 177 -47.04 -9.90 -31.65
N GLY A 178 -47.98 -10.18 -30.74
CA GLY A 178 -48.39 -9.26 -29.69
C GLY A 178 -47.66 -9.39 -28.36
N ALA A 179 -46.57 -10.16 -28.30
CA ALA A 179 -45.76 -10.26 -27.10
C ALA A 179 -44.36 -9.67 -27.29
N GLN A 180 -43.87 -8.98 -26.26
CA GLN A 180 -42.53 -8.42 -26.22
C GLN A 180 -41.89 -8.65 -24.84
N ALA A 181 -40.59 -8.90 -24.83
CA ALA A 181 -39.80 -8.99 -23.61
C ALA A 181 -38.43 -8.34 -23.81
N GLY A 182 -37.87 -7.76 -22.74
CA GLY A 182 -36.56 -7.14 -22.77
C GLY A 182 -35.96 -6.95 -21.38
N ILE A 183 -34.66 -6.68 -21.35
CA ILE A 183 -33.91 -6.45 -20.11
C ILE A 183 -32.72 -5.53 -20.33
N ASP A 184 -32.63 -4.46 -19.54
CA ASP A 184 -31.49 -3.58 -19.49
C ASP A 184 -30.64 -3.92 -18.27
N PHE A 185 -29.37 -4.28 -18.48
CA PHE A 185 -28.40 -4.45 -17.40
C PHE A 185 -27.48 -3.24 -17.29
N ASN A 186 -27.06 -2.91 -16.07
CA ASN A 186 -25.98 -1.98 -15.79
C ASN A 186 -25.10 -2.59 -14.71
N LEU A 187 -23.99 -3.19 -15.14
CA LEU A 187 -22.94 -3.67 -14.26
C LEU A 187 -22.01 -2.52 -13.91
N SER A 188 -21.55 -2.44 -12.67
CA SER A 188 -20.58 -1.43 -12.24
C SER A 188 -19.56 -2.01 -11.28
N GLN A 189 -18.33 -1.51 -11.36
CA GLN A 189 -17.22 -1.96 -10.53
C GLN A 189 -16.61 -0.77 -9.80
N PHE A 190 -16.48 -0.92 -8.48
CA PHE A 190 -15.72 -0.02 -7.63
C PHE A 190 -14.51 -0.75 -7.09
N SER A 191 -13.32 -0.35 -7.51
CA SER A 191 -12.07 -0.92 -7.02
C SER A 191 -11.27 0.10 -6.24
N LYS A 192 -10.65 -0.34 -5.16
CA LYS A 192 -9.81 0.46 -4.27
C LYS A 192 -8.49 -0.26 -4.04
N HIS A 193 -7.41 0.48 -4.19
CA HIS A 193 -6.07 0.01 -3.89
C HIS A 193 -5.33 1.08 -3.07
N VAL A 194 -4.64 0.66 -2.01
CA VAL A 194 -3.96 1.54 -1.05
C VAL A 194 -2.56 1.00 -0.80
N VAL A 195 -1.57 1.89 -0.79
CA VAL A 195 -0.20 1.61 -0.30
C VAL A 195 -0.01 2.34 1.01
N SER A 196 0.38 1.62 2.06
CA SER A 196 0.46 2.15 3.41
C SER A 196 1.89 2.27 3.94
N GLY A 197 2.86 1.60 3.32
CA GLY A 197 4.25 1.67 3.78
C GLY A 197 5.19 0.78 2.99
N MET A 198 6.47 0.88 3.31
CA MET A 198 7.53 0.03 2.80
C MET A 198 8.36 -0.49 3.96
N SER A 199 8.75 -1.75 3.95
CA SER A 199 9.64 -2.31 4.97
C SER A 199 10.75 -3.13 4.33
N GLY A 200 11.83 -3.36 5.06
CA GLY A 200 12.92 -4.20 4.59
C GLY A 200 14.04 -4.33 5.61
N THR A 201 15.18 -4.81 5.14
CA THR A 201 16.38 -5.04 5.94
C THR A 201 17.55 -4.27 5.34
N ILE A 202 18.30 -3.56 6.18
CA ILE A 202 19.62 -3.04 5.88
C ILE A 202 20.61 -4.15 6.19
N LEU A 203 21.43 -4.54 5.22
CA LEU A 203 22.54 -5.46 5.37
C LEU A 203 23.83 -4.68 5.13
N ALA A 204 24.68 -4.56 6.15
CA ALA A 204 26.03 -4.05 6.00
C ALA A 204 27.02 -5.22 6.04
N THR A 205 27.95 -5.25 5.09
CA THR A 205 29.00 -6.27 4.97
C THR A 205 30.35 -5.59 5.02
N HIS A 206 31.20 -5.98 5.96
CA HIS A 206 32.53 -5.43 6.09
C HIS A 206 33.44 -5.97 4.98
N VAL A 207 34.11 -5.06 4.29
CA VAL A 207 34.99 -5.38 3.16
C VAL A 207 36.29 -5.97 3.71
N GLY A 208 36.58 -7.21 3.33
CA GLY A 208 37.82 -7.92 3.67
C GLY A 208 37.59 -9.19 4.48
N ASP A 209 36.82 -9.11 5.57
CA ASP A 209 36.51 -10.28 6.41
C ASP A 209 35.09 -10.83 6.24
N GLY A 210 34.20 -10.09 5.54
CA GLY A 210 32.84 -10.52 5.22
C GLY A 210 31.89 -10.53 6.41
N GLN A 211 32.24 -9.90 7.54
CA GLN A 211 31.33 -9.80 8.68
C GLN A 211 30.10 -8.99 8.33
N THR A 212 28.94 -9.38 8.85
CA THR A 212 27.68 -8.71 8.54
C THR A 212 27.00 -8.11 9.77
N ARG A 213 26.30 -7.00 9.53
CA ARG A 213 25.43 -6.33 10.51
C ARG A 213 24.09 -6.07 9.83
N THR A 214 23.01 -6.20 10.58
CA THR A 214 21.66 -6.04 10.03
C THR A 214 20.83 -5.07 10.84
N GLY A 215 19.99 -4.30 10.14
CA GLY A 215 18.97 -3.45 10.72
C GLY A 215 17.66 -3.65 9.98
N SER A 216 16.53 -3.48 10.65
CA SER A 216 15.22 -3.48 9.97
C SER A 216 14.71 -2.05 9.83
N PHE A 217 13.96 -1.79 8.77
CA PHE A 217 13.31 -0.50 8.57
C PHE A 217 11.85 -0.67 8.19
N SER A 218 11.04 0.30 8.61
CA SER A 218 9.63 0.42 8.22
C SER A 218 9.31 1.89 7.96
N LEU A 219 9.11 2.21 6.69
CA LEU A 219 8.78 3.53 6.17
C LEU A 219 7.26 3.70 6.18
N ALA A 220 6.75 4.17 7.31
CA ALA A 220 5.51 4.95 7.37
C ALA A 220 5.77 6.46 7.22
N GLY A 221 7.02 6.85 7.05
CA GLY A 221 7.53 8.22 6.94
C GLY A 221 9.05 8.15 6.91
N PRO A 222 9.76 9.30 6.98
CA PRO A 222 11.20 9.30 7.19
C PRO A 222 11.55 8.58 8.50
N VAL A 223 12.55 7.71 8.47
CA VAL A 223 13.03 6.95 9.64
C VAL A 223 14.55 7.02 9.69
N THR A 224 15.10 7.05 10.89
CA THR A 224 16.55 6.87 11.11
C THR A 224 16.78 5.51 11.73
N VAL A 225 17.64 4.71 11.10
CA VAL A 225 17.99 3.37 11.55
C VAL A 225 19.43 3.38 12.06
N PRO A 226 19.68 3.09 13.34
CA PRO A 226 21.02 2.92 13.85
C PRO A 226 21.59 1.58 13.37
N LEU A 227 22.84 1.59 12.92
CA LEU A 227 23.61 0.42 12.53
C LEU A 227 24.89 0.37 13.37
N ASP A 228 25.14 -0.75 14.02
CA ASP A 228 26.35 -0.95 14.81
C ASP A 228 27.48 -1.42 13.89
N LEU A 229 28.37 -0.49 13.52
CA LEU A 229 29.55 -0.74 12.68
C LEU A 229 30.79 -0.70 13.57
N ASP A 230 31.15 -1.86 14.11
CA ASP A 230 32.11 -2.05 15.20
C ASP A 230 33.55 -2.35 14.74
N LEU A 231 33.79 -2.38 13.42
CA LEU A 231 35.11 -2.62 12.83
C LEU A 231 35.51 -1.46 11.94
N THR A 232 36.78 -1.07 12.04
CA THR A 232 37.41 -0.10 11.13
C THR A 232 37.56 -0.70 9.74
N GLY A 233 37.27 0.09 8.71
CA GLY A 233 37.34 -0.31 7.31
C GLY A 233 36.09 0.11 6.55
N THR A 234 36.01 -0.34 5.30
CA THR A 234 34.86 -0.06 4.43
C THR A 234 33.75 -1.07 4.66
N TRP A 235 32.51 -0.58 4.75
CA TRP A 235 31.30 -1.40 4.84
C TRP A 235 30.44 -1.17 3.60
N ASP A 236 30.11 -2.26 2.91
CA ASP A 236 29.12 -2.27 1.83
C ASP A 236 27.72 -2.44 2.42
N ILE A 237 26.89 -1.41 2.26
CA ILE A 237 25.51 -1.37 2.75
C ILE A 237 24.53 -1.60 1.61
N GLN A 238 23.59 -2.51 1.82
CA GLN A 238 22.54 -2.85 0.87
C GLN A 238 21.17 -2.88 1.55
N LEU A 239 20.14 -2.41 0.83
CA LEU A 239 18.75 -2.61 1.22
C LEU A 239 18.22 -3.89 0.58
N THR A 240 17.75 -4.82 1.41
CA THR A 240 17.32 -6.17 1.03
C THR A 240 15.93 -6.47 1.60
N ASN A 241 15.30 -7.55 1.12
CA ASN A 241 13.99 -8.03 1.59
C ASN A 241 12.92 -6.93 1.60
N ILE A 242 12.94 -6.06 0.59
CA ILE A 242 12.07 -4.90 0.53
C ILE A 242 10.67 -5.35 0.13
N SER A 243 9.69 -5.04 0.98
CA SER A 243 8.27 -5.31 0.77
C SER A 243 7.46 -4.02 0.79
N LEU A 244 6.38 -4.01 0.00
CA LEU A 244 5.46 -2.89 -0.07
C LEU A 244 4.12 -3.28 0.59
N ALA A 245 3.81 -2.65 1.71
CA ALA A 245 2.53 -2.85 2.39
C ALA A 245 1.42 -2.21 1.56
N ASN A 246 0.51 -3.05 1.07
CA ASN A 246 -0.58 -2.65 0.19
C ASN A 246 -1.87 -3.41 0.50
N LEU A 247 -3.00 -2.86 0.08
CA LEU A 247 -4.31 -3.43 0.31
C LEU A 247 -5.26 -3.11 -0.85
N PHE A 248 -5.82 -4.15 -1.45
CA PHE A 248 -6.83 -4.07 -2.50
C PHE A 248 -8.18 -4.60 -2.01
N ASN A 249 -9.25 -3.98 -2.50
CA ASN A 249 -10.59 -4.55 -2.50
C ASN A 249 -11.42 -4.02 -3.66
N THR A 250 -12.47 -4.77 -4.00
CA THR A 250 -13.41 -4.39 -5.05
C THR A 250 -14.84 -4.74 -4.68
N GLN A 251 -15.78 -3.96 -5.18
CA GLN A 251 -17.21 -4.19 -5.09
C GLN A 251 -17.78 -4.16 -6.51
N ILE A 252 -18.59 -5.17 -6.83
CA ILE A 252 -19.29 -5.26 -8.11
C ILE A 252 -20.78 -5.14 -7.82
N SER A 253 -21.44 -4.23 -8.51
CA SER A 253 -22.87 -3.98 -8.37
C SER A 253 -23.59 -4.11 -9.70
N LEU A 254 -24.82 -4.58 -9.67
CA LEU A 254 -25.72 -4.73 -10.81
C LEU A 254 -26.98 -3.91 -10.58
N ASN A 255 -27.36 -3.15 -11.60
CA ASN A 255 -28.71 -2.65 -11.76
C ASN A 255 -29.34 -3.37 -12.96
N PHE A 256 -30.64 -3.66 -12.89
CA PHE A 256 -31.35 -4.17 -14.04
C PHE A 256 -32.77 -3.61 -14.11
N SER A 257 -33.29 -3.48 -15.32
CA SER A 257 -34.68 -3.16 -15.61
C SER A 257 -35.20 -4.19 -16.60
N ALA A 258 -36.14 -5.02 -16.19
CA ALA A 258 -36.65 -6.12 -17.00
C ALA A 258 -38.15 -5.95 -17.22
N PHE A 259 -38.63 -6.27 -18.42
CA PHE A 259 -40.03 -6.17 -18.77
C PHE A 259 -40.46 -7.32 -19.71
N ALA A 260 -41.70 -7.77 -19.55
CA ALA A 260 -42.37 -8.69 -20.44
C ALA A 260 -43.85 -8.30 -20.51
N TYR A 261 -44.42 -8.23 -21.71
CA TYR A 261 -45.85 -8.02 -21.89
C TYR A 261 -46.37 -8.82 -23.08
N TYR A 262 -47.67 -9.12 -23.05
CA TYR A 262 -48.36 -9.68 -24.20
C TYR A 262 -49.81 -9.18 -24.28
N TYR A 263 -50.34 -9.13 -25.51
CA TYR A 263 -51.75 -8.88 -25.79
C TYR A 263 -52.34 -9.97 -26.69
N LEU A 264 -53.53 -10.47 -26.36
CA LEU A 264 -54.31 -11.40 -27.18
C LEU A 264 -55.67 -10.81 -27.54
N GLY A 265 -55.80 -10.37 -28.80
CA GLY A 265 -57.05 -9.89 -29.39
C GLY A 265 -56.82 -8.93 -30.56
N ILE A 266 -57.92 -8.44 -31.15
CA ILE A 266 -57.91 -7.48 -32.26
C ILE A 266 -58.25 -6.10 -31.67
N ASN A 267 -57.33 -5.12 -31.75
CA ASN A 267 -57.49 -3.78 -31.14
C ASN A 267 -57.75 -3.80 -29.62
N CYS A 268 -56.91 -4.51 -28.87
CA CYS A 268 -56.87 -4.35 -27.42
C CYS A 268 -56.02 -3.13 -27.08
N GLY A 269 -56.43 -2.38 -26.05
CA GLY A 269 -55.82 -1.13 -25.63
C GLY A 269 -54.41 -1.30 -25.09
N ASP A 270 -53.96 -0.34 -24.29
CA ASP A 270 -52.63 -0.39 -23.68
C ASP A 270 -52.49 -1.60 -22.73
N PRO A 271 -51.39 -2.38 -22.79
CA PRO A 271 -51.20 -3.55 -21.94
C PRO A 271 -51.32 -3.22 -20.45
N GLY A 272 -52.09 -4.02 -19.68
CA GLY A 272 -52.19 -3.88 -18.22
C GLY A 272 -53.22 -2.84 -17.73
N SER A 273 -54.01 -2.29 -18.64
CA SER A 273 -55.10 -1.35 -18.40
C SER A 273 -56.41 -2.03 -18.85
N ASP A 274 -57.21 -2.49 -17.88
CA ASP A 274 -58.40 -3.33 -18.12
C ASP A 274 -59.66 -2.52 -18.50
N LEU A 275 -59.53 -1.20 -18.68
CA LEU A 275 -60.66 -0.28 -18.79
C LEU A 275 -61.08 0.09 -20.22
N ASP A 276 -60.26 -0.16 -21.24
CA ASP A 276 -60.56 0.17 -22.64
C ASP A 276 -60.59 -1.05 -23.59
N ASN A 277 -60.42 -2.26 -23.06
CA ASN A 277 -60.48 -3.51 -23.83
C ASN A 277 -61.91 -3.80 -24.34
N GLY A 278 -62.15 -3.44 -25.60
CA GLY A 278 -63.39 -3.71 -26.32
C GLY A 278 -63.67 -5.20 -26.59
N PHE A 279 -64.82 -5.46 -27.23
CA PHE A 279 -65.33 -6.79 -27.54
C PHE A 279 -64.34 -7.59 -28.42
N GLY A 280 -63.69 -8.61 -27.85
CA GLY A 280 -62.74 -9.48 -28.54
C GLY A 280 -61.34 -9.61 -27.91
N CYS A 281 -61.07 -8.91 -26.80
CA CYS A 281 -59.87 -9.07 -26.00
C CYS A 281 -60.04 -10.24 -25.03
N ILE A 282 -59.16 -11.24 -25.14
CA ILE A 282 -59.31 -12.52 -24.44
C ILE A 282 -58.36 -12.60 -23.25
N ASP A 283 -57.17 -11.98 -23.35
CA ASP A 283 -56.18 -11.92 -22.26
C ASP A 283 -55.05 -10.92 -22.59
N ASP A 284 -54.57 -10.19 -21.59
CA ASP A 284 -53.37 -9.36 -21.66
C ASP A 284 -52.65 -9.34 -20.30
N ALA A 285 -51.33 -9.20 -20.33
CA ALA A 285 -50.56 -9.05 -19.10
C ALA A 285 -49.27 -8.29 -19.32
N GLU A 286 -48.86 -7.54 -18.30
CA GLU A 286 -47.56 -6.90 -18.19
C GLU A 286 -46.89 -7.32 -16.88
N ILE A 287 -45.61 -7.66 -16.97
CA ILE A 287 -44.71 -7.72 -15.83
C ILE A 287 -43.54 -6.80 -16.15
N SER A 288 -43.36 -5.78 -15.32
CA SER A 288 -42.17 -4.94 -15.33
C SER A 288 -41.55 -4.89 -13.94
N THR A 289 -40.23 -4.88 -13.88
CA THR A 289 -39.50 -4.69 -12.63
C THR A 289 -38.20 -3.96 -12.89
N SER A 290 -37.82 -3.12 -11.94
CA SER A 290 -36.50 -2.50 -11.92
C SER A 290 -35.88 -2.74 -10.56
N ARG A 291 -34.61 -3.12 -10.56
CA ARG A 291 -33.82 -3.24 -9.33
C ARG A 291 -32.50 -2.52 -9.49
N THR A 292 -32.20 -1.66 -8.54
CA THR A 292 -30.97 -0.87 -8.49
C THR A 292 -30.15 -1.22 -7.25
N GLY A 293 -28.83 -1.14 -7.37
CA GLY A 293 -27.88 -1.22 -6.26
C GLY A 293 -27.62 -2.64 -5.74
N PHE A 294 -27.90 -3.68 -6.53
CA PHE A 294 -27.64 -5.05 -6.07
C PHE A 294 -26.13 -5.32 -6.05
N THR A 295 -25.55 -5.53 -4.86
CA THR A 295 -24.14 -5.92 -4.77
C THR A 295 -24.00 -7.40 -5.11
N LEU A 296 -23.39 -7.69 -6.24
CA LEU A 296 -23.09 -9.06 -6.70
C LEU A 296 -21.93 -9.68 -5.94
N PHE A 297 -20.93 -8.86 -5.66
CA PHE A 297 -19.69 -9.31 -5.05
C PHE A 297 -19.04 -8.18 -4.29
N ASN A 298 -18.48 -8.52 -3.13
CA ASN A 298 -17.64 -7.66 -2.34
C ASN A 298 -16.42 -8.48 -1.91
N SER A 299 -15.24 -8.11 -2.40
CA SER A 299 -14.04 -8.85 -2.07
C SER A 299 -13.67 -8.61 -0.61
N ARG A 300 -13.10 -9.64 0.02
CA ARG A 300 -12.29 -9.40 1.21
C ARG A 300 -11.09 -8.53 0.82
N ARG A 301 -10.58 -7.76 1.78
CA ARG A 301 -9.35 -6.99 1.58
C ARG A 301 -8.16 -7.95 1.58
N PHE A 302 -7.27 -7.82 0.61
CA PHE A 302 -6.04 -8.60 0.55
C PHE A 302 -4.89 -7.78 -0.01
N ALA A 303 -3.66 -8.19 0.29
CA ALA A 303 -2.46 -7.58 -0.27
C ALA A 303 -2.14 -8.24 -1.62
N LEU A 304 -1.77 -7.42 -2.60
CA LEU A 304 -1.11 -7.90 -3.81
C LEU A 304 0.33 -8.27 -3.45
N ASP A 305 0.83 -9.36 -4.03
CA ASP A 305 2.23 -9.72 -3.92
C ASP A 305 3.07 -8.78 -4.79
N MET A 306 3.67 -7.77 -4.16
CA MET A 306 4.40 -6.70 -4.82
C MET A 306 5.89 -7.02 -4.81
N LEU A 307 6.44 -7.39 -5.96
CA LEU A 307 7.84 -7.77 -6.09
C LEU A 307 8.67 -6.59 -6.61
N LEU A 308 9.81 -6.35 -5.97
CA LEU A 308 10.81 -5.40 -6.46
C LEU A 308 11.47 -5.98 -7.71
N GLN A 309 11.40 -5.27 -8.84
CA GLN A 309 11.89 -5.77 -10.13
C GLN A 309 13.43 -5.80 -10.24
N THR A 310 14.11 -4.96 -9.48
CA THR A 310 15.57 -4.83 -9.53
C THR A 310 16.08 -4.58 -8.13
N ALA A 311 17.08 -5.34 -7.70
CA ALA A 311 17.76 -5.10 -6.43
C ALA A 311 18.29 -3.67 -6.39
N LEU A 312 18.15 -3.00 -5.26
CA LEU A 312 18.73 -1.67 -5.09
C LEU A 312 20.26 -1.78 -5.03
N PRO A 313 21.01 -0.84 -5.62
CA PRO A 313 22.46 -0.86 -5.58
C PRO A 313 22.95 -0.68 -4.13
N SER A 314 24.12 -1.25 -3.84
CA SER A 314 24.81 -1.01 -2.57
C SER A 314 25.53 0.34 -2.56
N PHE A 315 25.88 0.80 -1.38
CA PHE A 315 26.69 1.99 -1.15
C PHE A 315 27.66 1.76 0.00
N GLN A 316 28.69 2.60 0.10
CA GLN A 316 29.78 2.40 1.04
C GLN A 316 29.78 3.43 2.17
N VAL A 317 30.15 2.96 3.36
CA VAL A 317 30.46 3.77 4.55
C VAL A 317 31.84 3.35 5.03
N ASN A 318 32.70 4.33 5.33
CA ASN A 318 34.02 4.10 5.87
C ASN A 318 33.99 4.28 7.39
N VAL A 319 34.52 3.32 8.15
CA VAL A 319 34.70 3.44 9.59
C VAL A 319 36.17 3.62 9.88
N VAL A 320 36.54 4.75 10.48
CA VAL A 320 37.93 5.10 10.80
C VAL A 320 38.20 4.92 12.30
N ALA A 321 39.44 4.61 12.64
CA ALA A 321 39.85 4.58 14.04
C ALA A 321 39.69 6.00 14.65
N PRO A 322 39.37 6.13 15.95
CA PRO A 322 39.49 7.40 16.62
C PRO A 322 40.93 7.91 16.50
N ASP A 323 41.09 9.20 16.20
CA ASP A 323 42.40 9.84 16.23
C ASP A 323 43.09 9.48 17.54
N GLU A 324 44.28 8.87 17.48
CA GLU A 324 45.08 8.69 18.67
C GLU A 324 45.27 10.08 19.29
N PRO A 325 44.97 10.26 20.59
CA PRO A 325 45.23 11.54 21.23
C PRO A 325 46.68 11.88 20.98
N PRO A 326 47.01 13.13 20.59
CA PRO A 326 48.38 13.51 20.25
C PRO A 326 49.27 13.03 21.38
N VAL A 327 50.20 12.13 21.06
CA VAL A 327 51.16 11.61 22.02
C VAL A 327 51.73 12.83 22.70
N GLY A 328 51.41 13.01 23.99
CA GLY A 328 51.89 14.15 24.75
C GLY A 328 53.41 14.25 24.56
N PRO A 329 53.99 15.47 24.61
CA PRO A 329 55.44 15.62 24.49
C PRO A 329 56.08 14.56 25.38
N PRO A 330 57.07 13.79 24.86
CA PRO A 330 57.64 12.65 25.57
C PRO A 330 57.89 13.10 27.00
N VAL A 331 57.24 12.42 27.95
CA VAL A 331 57.44 12.70 29.37
C VAL A 331 58.94 12.71 29.55
N GLY A 332 59.49 13.89 29.87
CA GLY A 332 60.93 14.05 30.00
C GLY A 332 61.48 12.97 30.93
N PRO A 333 62.76 12.60 30.80
CA PRO A 333 63.38 11.61 31.68
C PRO A 333 62.96 11.92 33.12
N PRO A 334 62.50 10.91 33.89
CA PRO A 334 61.94 11.14 35.21
C PRO A 334 62.86 12.08 35.97
N VAL A 335 62.34 13.26 36.32
CA VAL A 335 63.06 14.22 37.15
C VAL A 335 63.46 13.43 38.39
N ALA A 336 64.77 13.35 38.64
CA ALA A 336 65.30 12.67 39.80
C ALA A 336 64.50 13.14 41.02
N PRO A 337 63.98 12.22 41.85
CA PRO A 337 63.17 12.60 42.99
C PRO A 337 63.94 13.66 43.80
N PRO A 338 63.28 14.74 44.24
CA PRO A 338 63.87 15.66 45.20
C PRO A 338 64.40 14.83 46.37
N ILE A 339 65.63 15.10 46.78
CA ILE A 339 66.17 14.53 48.02
C ILE A 339 65.28 15.06 49.14
N ASP A 340 64.42 14.19 49.68
CA ASP A 340 63.54 14.56 50.78
C ASP A 340 64.39 15.00 51.99
N PRO A 341 64.06 16.13 52.65
CA PRO A 341 64.55 16.39 53.99
C PRO A 341 64.02 15.33 54.96
N PRO A 342 64.77 15.03 56.05
CA PRO A 342 64.43 13.97 56.99
C PRO A 342 63.02 14.14 57.58
N PRO A 343 62.32 13.02 57.86
CA PRO A 343 60.93 13.04 58.27
C PRO A 343 60.75 13.74 59.61
N VAL A 344 59.85 14.73 59.65
CA VAL A 344 59.30 15.27 60.89
C VAL A 344 58.16 14.36 61.32
N ASP A 345 58.38 13.69 62.44
CA ASP A 345 57.44 12.81 63.12
C ASP A 345 56.31 13.64 63.74
N THR A 346 55.16 13.69 63.07
CA THR A 346 53.90 14.19 63.66
C THR A 346 52.90 13.07 63.73
N GLN A 347 52.85 12.41 64.89
CA GLN A 347 51.74 11.57 65.32
C GLN A 347 50.45 12.40 65.42
N VAL A 348 49.39 11.94 64.75
CA VAL A 348 48.01 12.39 65.00
C VAL A 348 47.16 11.14 65.28
N PRO A 349 46.33 11.14 66.35
CA PRO A 349 45.68 9.93 66.85
C PRO A 349 44.42 9.55 66.08
N VAL A 350 44.23 8.23 65.95
CA VAL A 350 43.04 7.54 65.43
C VAL A 350 41.95 7.48 66.50
N LEU A 351 40.69 7.76 66.15
CA LEU A 351 39.50 7.44 66.94
C LEU A 351 38.36 6.87 66.05
N PRO A 352 37.41 6.10 66.62
CA PRO A 352 36.81 4.89 66.02
C PRO A 352 35.45 5.09 65.32
N PRO A 353 34.92 4.06 64.62
CA PRO A 353 33.66 4.13 63.90
C PRO A 353 32.45 3.82 64.79
N TYR A 354 31.39 4.64 64.71
CA TYR A 354 30.08 4.28 65.24
C TYR A 354 29.04 4.09 64.13
N MET A 355 28.36 2.96 64.25
CA MET A 355 27.16 2.50 63.57
C MET A 355 26.05 3.56 63.54
N LEU A 356 25.22 3.55 62.49
CA LEU A 356 23.78 3.66 62.71
C LEU A 356 22.97 2.85 61.69
N LEU A 357 22.10 2.03 62.28
CA LEU A 357 21.11 1.12 61.75
C LEU A 357 19.84 1.91 61.37
N GLY A 358 19.11 1.50 60.32
CA GLY A 358 17.80 2.08 60.01
C GLY A 358 17.01 1.26 58.99
N ALA A 359 16.27 0.27 59.50
CA ALA A 359 15.26 -0.49 58.77
C ALA A 359 13.95 0.33 58.62
N GLY A 360 13.20 0.10 57.53
CA GLY A 360 11.88 0.68 57.32
C GLY A 360 11.11 -0.06 56.22
N LEU A 361 10.31 -1.03 56.65
CA LEU A 361 9.42 -1.92 55.89
C LEU A 361 8.06 -1.25 55.62
N ALA A 362 7.41 -1.57 54.49
CA ALA A 362 5.95 -1.74 54.25
C ALA A 362 5.56 -1.27 52.83
N ALA A 363 4.50 -1.73 52.15
CA ALA A 363 3.72 -2.96 52.08
C ALA A 363 2.66 -2.74 50.97
N MET A 364 2.34 -3.80 50.23
CA MET A 364 1.07 -4.12 49.54
C MET A 364 0.42 -3.18 48.49
N GLY A 365 0.00 -3.82 47.40
CA GLY A 365 -1.02 -3.30 46.48
C GLY A 365 -1.31 -4.19 45.27
N ILE A 366 -1.83 -5.40 45.49
CA ILE A 366 -2.41 -6.27 44.45
C ILE A 366 -3.78 -5.72 44.05
N ILE A 367 -4.03 -5.44 42.76
CA ILE A 367 -5.36 -5.60 42.14
C ILE A 367 -5.20 -6.13 40.71
N ALA A 368 -5.72 -7.35 40.50
CA ALA A 368 -5.99 -7.94 39.21
C ALA A 368 -7.29 -7.39 38.61
N ARG A 369 -7.38 -7.24 37.29
CA ARG A 369 -8.66 -7.37 36.58
C ARG A 369 -8.48 -7.91 35.15
N ARG A 370 -8.84 -9.19 35.01
CA ARG A 370 -9.32 -9.81 33.76
C ARG A 370 -10.61 -9.10 33.33
N ARG A 371 -10.79 -8.85 32.02
CA ARG A 371 -12.06 -9.11 31.33
C ARG A 371 -11.81 -9.58 29.89
N ARG A 372 -12.18 -10.84 29.69
CA ARG A 372 -12.75 -11.36 28.43
C ARG A 372 -14.00 -10.56 28.09
N MET A 373 -14.23 -10.29 26.80
CA MET A 373 -15.56 -10.41 26.21
C MET A 373 -15.43 -11.12 24.87
N ALA A 374 -16.35 -12.04 24.66
CA ALA A 374 -16.59 -12.78 23.44
C ALA A 374 -17.91 -12.28 22.82
N LEU A 375 -18.04 -12.50 21.52
CA LEU A 375 -19.24 -12.89 20.75
C LEU A 375 -20.52 -12.02 20.83
N ASP A 376 -20.91 -11.50 19.65
CA ASP A 376 -22.16 -11.77 18.91
C ASP A 376 -22.83 -10.53 18.29
N SER A 377 -22.75 -10.44 16.96
CA SER A 377 -23.83 -10.12 16.01
C SER A 377 -23.33 -10.27 14.58
#